data_AF-A0A452XTQ7-F1
#
_entry.id   AF-A0A452XTQ7-F1
#
_cell.length_a   1.000
_cell.length_b   1.000
_cell.length_c   1.000
_cell.angle_alpha   90.00
_cell.angle_beta   90.00
_cell.angle_gamma   90.00
#
_symmetry.space_group_name_H-M   'P 1'
#
loop_
_entity.id
_entity.type
_entity.pdbx_description
1 polymer ?
#
loop_
_entity_poly.entity_id
_entity_poly.type
_entity_poly.pdbx_seq_one_letter_code
_entity_poly.pdbx_strand_id
1 'polypeptide(L)'
;MLQHLGAYSLSNQSAEVVQGSRSIEVRPVGVTKGNAIDKIMQELGHRKIITTSIDYVLCIGHFLAKDEDVYTLPQFDVEPESERKAKVWQADIMNIKFNLKRDKYFSCTVGRECSLARYKLEGASEVASLLHNLASADRGERDDSRPTKRQKEDHDSGAMSE
;
A
#
# COMPACT_ATOMS: atom_id res chain seq x y z
N MET A 1 -23.64 0.50 -30.49
CA MET A 1 -23.38 -0.90 -30.91
C MET A 1 -22.65 -1.70 -29.82
N LEU A 2 -22.99 -1.53 -28.52
CA LEU A 2 -22.39 -2.29 -27.39
C LEU A 2 -23.44 -2.83 -26.40
N GLN A 3 -24.73 -2.57 -26.64
CA GLN A 3 -25.84 -3.02 -25.80
C GLN A 3 -25.99 -4.55 -25.80
N HIS A 4 -25.45 -5.25 -26.81
CA HIS A 4 -25.51 -6.71 -26.90
C HIS A 4 -24.60 -7.46 -25.92
N LEU A 5 -23.51 -6.84 -25.46
CA LEU A 5 -22.63 -7.42 -24.44
C LEU A 5 -23.25 -7.34 -23.03
N GLY A 6 -23.98 -6.26 -22.74
CA GLY A 6 -24.59 -6.03 -21.44
C GLY A 6 -25.94 -6.73 -21.22
N ALA A 7 -26.72 -6.99 -22.28
CA ALA A 7 -28.11 -7.41 -22.13
C ALA A 7 -28.45 -8.83 -22.66
N TYR A 8 -27.67 -9.43 -23.56
CA TYR A 8 -28.16 -10.63 -24.27
C TYR A 8 -27.18 -11.80 -24.46
N SER A 9 -25.87 -11.66 -24.25
CA SER A 9 -24.91 -12.72 -24.62
C SER A 9 -24.01 -13.26 -23.50
N LEU A 10 -24.08 -12.70 -22.28
CA LEU A 10 -23.29 -13.15 -21.13
C LEU A 10 -24.15 -13.66 -19.95
N SER A 11 -25.48 -13.69 -20.08
CA SER A 11 -26.40 -14.07 -19.00
C SER A 11 -26.24 -15.51 -18.50
N ASN A 12 -25.55 -16.37 -19.25
CA ASN A 12 -25.30 -17.78 -18.93
C ASN A 12 -23.81 -18.11 -18.67
N GLN A 13 -22.93 -17.11 -18.64
CA GLN A 13 -21.52 -17.29 -18.28
C GLN A 13 -21.24 -16.54 -16.98
N SER A 14 -20.46 -17.13 -16.08
CA SER A 14 -19.97 -16.47 -14.86
C SER A 14 -18.91 -15.42 -15.20
N ALA A 15 -19.28 -14.41 -15.98
CA ALA A 15 -18.40 -13.34 -16.43
C ALA A 15 -19.03 -11.97 -16.15
N GLU A 16 -18.20 -11.02 -15.75
CA GLU A 16 -18.53 -9.62 -15.52
C GLU A 16 -17.85 -8.74 -16.56
N VAL A 17 -18.56 -7.70 -16.99
CA VAL A 17 -18.07 -6.71 -17.97
C VAL A 17 -17.66 -5.46 -17.22
N VAL A 18 -16.39 -5.07 -17.35
CA VAL A 18 -15.83 -3.85 -16.77
C VAL A 18 -15.53 -2.86 -17.88
N GLN A 19 -16.15 -1.69 -17.80
CA GLN A 19 -15.85 -0.59 -18.71
C GLN A 19 -14.60 0.16 -18.25
N GLY A 20 -13.58 0.20 -19.10
CA GLY A 20 -12.40 1.04 -18.96
C GLY A 20 -12.57 2.39 -19.65
N SER A 21 -11.55 3.24 -19.58
CA SER A 21 -11.59 4.57 -20.21
C SER A 21 -11.64 4.53 -21.73
N ARG A 22 -10.99 3.53 -22.34
CA ARG A 22 -10.89 3.33 -23.79
C ARG A 22 -11.06 1.86 -24.19
N SER A 23 -11.59 1.05 -23.30
CA SER A 23 -11.71 -0.40 -23.49
C SER A 23 -12.91 -0.94 -22.74
N ILE A 24 -13.34 -2.13 -23.13
CA ILE A 24 -14.25 -2.96 -22.37
C ILE A 24 -13.52 -4.26 -22.11
N GLU A 25 -13.55 -4.70 -20.86
CA GLU A 25 -12.94 -5.94 -20.44
C GLU A 25 -14.01 -6.90 -19.93
N VAL A 26 -13.84 -8.18 -20.22
CA VAL A 26 -14.69 -9.24 -19.70
C VAL A 26 -13.80 -10.16 -18.88
N ARG A 27 -14.17 -10.36 -17.61
CA ARG A 27 -13.42 -11.22 -16.68
C ARG A 27 -14.39 -12.19 -16.00
N PRO A 28 -13.94 -13.35 -15.52
CA PRO A 28 -14.80 -14.22 -14.73
C PRO A 28 -15.25 -13.52 -13.44
N VAL A 29 -16.48 -13.76 -13.02
CA VAL A 29 -17.04 -13.22 -11.77
C VAL A 29 -16.17 -13.64 -10.59
N GLY A 30 -15.86 -12.68 -9.72
CA GLY A 30 -15.03 -12.92 -8.53
C GLY A 30 -13.53 -12.98 -8.81
N VAL A 31 -13.08 -12.69 -10.03
CA VAL A 31 -11.66 -12.49 -10.34
C VAL A 31 -11.34 -11.01 -10.25
N THR A 32 -10.98 -10.55 -9.06
CA THR A 32 -10.61 -9.15 -8.78
C THR A 32 -9.16 -9.03 -8.34
N LYS A 33 -8.62 -7.80 -8.31
CA LYS A 33 -7.25 -7.58 -7.83
C LYS A 33 -7.13 -7.87 -6.34
N GLY A 34 -8.13 -7.50 -5.53
CA GLY A 34 -8.21 -7.85 -4.11
C GLY A 34 -8.15 -9.36 -3.89
N ASN A 35 -8.98 -10.13 -4.60
CA ASN A 35 -8.99 -11.59 -4.50
C ASN A 35 -7.67 -12.23 -4.97
N ALA A 36 -6.99 -11.64 -5.95
CA ALA A 36 -5.67 -12.10 -6.37
C ALA A 36 -4.62 -11.85 -5.27
N ILE A 37 -4.68 -10.68 -4.63
CA ILE A 37 -3.80 -10.34 -3.52
C ILE A 37 -4.05 -11.29 -2.32
N ASP A 38 -5.30 -11.61 -1.98
CA ASP A 38 -5.63 -12.58 -0.93
C ASP A 38 -4.97 -13.94 -1.19
N LYS A 39 -5.02 -14.43 -2.44
CA LYS A 39 -4.37 -15.69 -2.85
C LYS A 39 -2.85 -15.62 -2.74
N ILE A 40 -2.24 -14.49 -3.11
CA ILE A 40 -0.79 -14.28 -2.97
C ILE A 40 -0.41 -14.32 -1.49
N MET A 41 -1.11 -13.59 -0.63
CA MET A 41 -0.83 -13.58 0.81
C MET A 41 -1.03 -14.97 1.44
N GLN A 42 -2.09 -15.67 1.05
CA GLN A 42 -2.33 -17.04 1.49
C GLN A 42 -1.15 -17.96 1.12
N GLU A 43 -0.67 -17.91 -0.11
CA GLU A 43 0.46 -18.73 -0.56
C GLU A 43 1.77 -18.37 0.17
N LEU A 44 2.05 -17.08 0.37
CA LEU A 44 3.20 -16.60 1.12
C LEU A 44 3.17 -17.09 2.59
N GLY A 45 1.99 -17.15 3.19
CA GLY A 45 1.76 -17.68 4.53
C GLY A 45 1.96 -19.19 4.62
N HIS A 46 1.44 -19.95 3.65
CA HIS A 46 1.65 -21.39 3.56
C HIS A 46 3.14 -21.76 3.43
N ARG A 47 3.87 -21.02 2.59
CA ARG A 47 5.32 -21.21 2.40
C ARG A 47 6.16 -20.69 3.55
N LYS A 48 5.56 -19.99 4.53
CA LYS A 48 6.26 -19.34 5.65
C LYS A 48 7.38 -18.40 5.18
N ILE A 49 7.20 -17.75 4.03
CA ILE A 49 8.16 -16.78 3.49
C ILE A 49 8.17 -15.52 4.36
N ILE A 50 6.98 -15.10 4.79
CA ILE A 50 6.80 -13.97 5.68
C ILE A 50 6.64 -14.52 7.10
N THR A 51 7.67 -14.35 7.91
CA THR A 51 7.73 -14.82 9.30
C THR A 51 7.52 -13.69 10.31
N THR A 52 7.71 -12.44 9.89
CA THR A 52 7.46 -11.24 10.69
C THR A 52 6.08 -10.66 10.40
N SER A 53 5.49 -9.97 11.39
CA SER A 53 4.21 -9.30 11.16
C SER A 53 4.36 -8.16 10.17
N ILE A 54 3.42 -8.03 9.24
CA ILE A 54 3.37 -6.90 8.30
C ILE A 54 2.79 -5.69 9.03
N ASP A 55 3.56 -4.60 9.06
CA ASP A 55 3.24 -3.35 9.76
C ASP A 55 3.25 -2.12 8.85
N TYR A 56 3.41 -2.33 7.54
CA TYR A 56 3.34 -1.31 6.50
C TYR A 56 2.82 -1.92 5.19
N VAL A 57 1.84 -1.27 4.56
CA VAL A 57 1.35 -1.64 3.23
C VAL A 57 1.18 -0.38 2.39
N LEU A 58 1.79 -0.39 1.20
CA LEU A 58 1.61 0.63 0.17
C LEU A 58 0.95 0.00 -1.05
N CYS A 59 -0.23 0.50 -1.41
CA CYS A 59 -0.98 0.09 -2.60
C CYS A 59 -1.09 1.29 -3.54
N ILE A 60 -0.64 1.14 -4.79
CA ILE A 60 -0.73 2.18 -5.82
C ILE A 60 -1.46 1.61 -7.04
N GLY A 61 -2.54 2.27 -7.46
CA GLY A 61 -3.32 1.87 -8.62
C GLY A 61 -3.83 3.08 -9.42
N HIS A 62 -4.23 2.85 -10.66
CA HIS A 62 -4.69 3.89 -11.60
C HIS A 62 -6.13 3.60 -12.08
N PHE A 63 -6.51 2.33 -12.11
CA PHE A 63 -7.71 1.86 -12.77
C PHE A 63 -8.86 1.84 -11.78
N LEU A 64 -9.64 2.92 -11.77
CA LEU A 64 -10.75 3.13 -10.85
C LEU A 64 -11.60 1.86 -10.66
N ALA A 65 -12.27 1.37 -11.70
CA ALA A 65 -13.17 0.22 -11.59
C ALA A 65 -12.53 -1.12 -11.19
N LYS A 66 -11.20 -1.20 -11.04
CA LYS A 66 -10.47 -2.43 -10.72
C LYS A 66 -9.56 -2.35 -9.50
N ASP A 67 -9.18 -1.14 -9.08
CA ASP A 67 -8.31 -0.94 -7.93
C ASP A 67 -9.13 -0.60 -6.67
N GLU A 68 -10.39 -0.16 -6.83
CA GLU A 68 -11.28 0.16 -5.71
C GLU A 68 -11.48 -0.99 -4.72
N ASP A 69 -11.60 -2.23 -5.22
CA ASP A 69 -11.75 -3.39 -4.33
C ASP A 69 -10.50 -3.66 -3.51
N VAL A 70 -9.33 -3.13 -3.90
CA VAL A 70 -8.08 -3.21 -3.12
C VAL A 70 -8.06 -2.12 -2.05
N TYR A 71 -8.56 -0.93 -2.36
CA TYR A 71 -8.55 0.23 -1.44
C TYR A 71 -9.54 0.10 -0.28
N THR A 72 -10.62 -0.65 -0.47
CA THR A 72 -11.63 -0.93 0.58
C THR A 72 -11.20 -1.98 1.60
N LEU A 73 -10.13 -2.72 1.33
CA LEU A 73 -9.70 -3.86 2.16
C LEU A 73 -9.24 -3.50 3.58
N PRO A 74 -9.11 -2.22 3.96
CA PRO A 74 -9.10 -1.86 5.37
C PRO A 74 -9.89 -0.57 5.63
N GLN A 75 -11.17 -0.53 5.28
CA GLN A 75 -12.12 0.22 6.12
C GLN A 75 -12.27 -0.55 7.44
N PHE A 76 -11.31 -0.34 8.34
CA PHE A 76 -11.56 -0.49 9.78
C PHE A 76 -12.57 0.60 10.14
N ASP A 77 -13.84 0.31 9.88
CA ASP A 77 -14.90 1.13 10.43
C ASP A 77 -14.77 1.03 11.95
N VAL A 78 -14.63 2.21 12.53
CA VAL A 78 -14.90 2.46 13.93
C VAL A 78 -16.26 1.84 14.21
N GLU A 79 -16.30 0.89 15.14
CA GLU A 79 -17.54 0.34 15.70
C GLU A 79 -18.57 1.47 15.92
N PRO A 80 -19.81 1.22 15.51
CA PRO A 80 -20.79 1.06 16.56
C PRO A 80 -21.52 -0.26 16.36
N GLU A 81 -21.19 -1.25 17.20
CA GLU A 81 -22.15 -2.17 17.78
C GLU A 81 -23.30 -2.58 16.84
N SER A 82 -22.98 -3.37 15.81
CA SER A 82 -23.94 -4.14 14.99
C SER A 82 -23.19 -4.97 13.95
N GLU A 83 -22.71 -6.15 14.35
CA GLU A 83 -22.44 -7.38 13.57
C GLU A 83 -22.19 -7.29 12.04
N ARG A 84 -21.47 -6.29 11.54
CA ARG A 84 -20.93 -6.28 10.17
C ARG A 84 -19.45 -6.53 10.29
N LYS A 85 -19.08 -7.81 10.27
CA LYS A 85 -17.69 -8.26 10.21
C LYS A 85 -16.99 -7.50 9.09
N ALA A 86 -16.13 -6.55 9.46
CA ALA A 86 -15.16 -5.99 8.53
C ALA A 86 -14.48 -7.18 7.85
N LYS A 87 -14.35 -7.13 6.52
CA LYS A 87 -13.60 -8.17 5.79
C LYS A 87 -12.13 -8.02 6.15
N VAL A 88 -11.74 -8.61 7.28
CA VAL A 88 -10.35 -8.89 7.62
C VAL A 88 -9.80 -9.72 6.47
N TRP A 89 -8.58 -9.43 6.03
CA TRP A 89 -7.92 -10.24 5.00
C TRP A 89 -8.00 -11.69 5.45
N GLN A 90 -8.55 -12.57 4.60
CA GLN A 90 -8.60 -14.01 4.93
C GLN A 90 -7.20 -14.59 5.18
N ALA A 91 -6.14 -13.87 4.80
CA ALA A 91 -4.75 -14.17 5.12
C ALA A 91 -4.41 -14.15 6.63
N ASP A 92 -5.10 -13.37 7.47
CA ASP A 92 -4.92 -13.45 8.94
C ASP A 92 -5.31 -14.84 9.49
N ILE A 93 -6.11 -15.61 8.73
CA ILE A 93 -6.56 -16.96 9.09
C ILE A 93 -5.49 -18.03 8.72
N MET A 94 -4.42 -17.68 7.98
CA MET A 94 -3.48 -18.68 7.41
C MET A 94 -1.98 -18.32 7.52
N ASN A 95 -1.55 -17.82 8.67
CA ASN A 95 -0.13 -17.68 9.12
C ASN A 95 0.63 -16.39 8.78
N ILE A 96 0.04 -15.40 8.11
CA ILE A 96 0.65 -14.05 8.04
C ILE A 96 -0.08 -13.15 9.01
N LYS A 97 0.64 -12.65 10.02
CA LYS A 97 0.09 -11.73 11.00
C LYS A 97 0.16 -10.31 10.47
N PHE A 98 -0.98 -9.64 10.30
CA PHE A 98 -0.99 -8.20 10.05
C PHE A 98 -1.07 -7.45 11.39
N ASN A 99 -0.10 -6.57 11.64
CA ASN A 99 -0.19 -5.58 12.72
C ASN A 99 -0.42 -4.20 12.10
N LEU A 100 -1.38 -4.14 11.17
CA LEU A 100 -1.69 -2.93 10.45
C LEU A 100 -2.63 -2.07 11.27
N LYS A 101 -2.09 -0.98 11.81
CA LYS A 101 -2.93 0.14 12.23
C LYS A 101 -3.38 0.94 11.00
N ARG A 102 -4.46 1.70 11.13
CA ARG A 102 -5.05 2.49 10.03
C ARG A 102 -4.06 3.46 9.37
N ASP A 103 -3.08 3.96 10.13
CA ASP A 103 -2.01 4.87 9.71
C ASP A 103 -0.86 4.16 8.96
N LYS A 104 -0.91 2.83 8.84
CA LYS A 104 0.12 2.03 8.18
C LYS A 104 -0.32 1.41 6.86
N TYR A 105 -1.57 1.61 6.47
CA TYR A 105 -2.08 1.27 5.15
C TYR A 105 -2.23 2.53 4.30
N PHE A 106 -1.44 2.59 3.24
CA PHE A 106 -1.37 3.72 2.31
C PHE A 106 -1.90 3.28 0.95
N SER A 107 -3.16 3.65 0.65
CA SER A 107 -3.75 3.47 -0.68
C SER A 107 -3.64 4.75 -1.50
N CYS A 108 -3.06 4.65 -2.69
CA CYS A 108 -2.84 5.75 -3.60
C CYS A 108 -3.51 5.48 -4.95
N THR A 109 -4.40 6.37 -5.38
CA THR A 109 -4.91 6.39 -6.76
C THR A 109 -4.04 7.30 -7.63
N VAL A 110 -3.87 6.97 -8.91
CA VAL A 110 -3.05 7.75 -9.85
C VAL A 110 -3.92 8.41 -10.91
N GLY A 111 -3.91 9.74 -10.97
CA GLY A 111 -4.55 10.56 -12.01
C GLY A 111 -6.08 10.57 -11.99
N ARG A 112 -6.73 10.23 -10.85
CA ARG A 112 -8.19 10.10 -10.72
C ARG A 112 -8.71 10.87 -9.51
N GLU A 113 -9.90 11.45 -9.65
CA GLU A 113 -10.52 12.31 -8.61
C GLU A 113 -11.70 11.65 -7.87
N CYS A 114 -12.09 10.43 -8.22
CA CYS A 114 -13.25 9.74 -7.62
C CYS A 114 -12.91 8.32 -7.15
N SER A 115 -11.92 8.18 -6.28
CA SER A 115 -11.43 6.88 -5.76
C SER A 115 -11.60 6.77 -4.23
N LEU A 116 -11.69 5.54 -3.74
CA LEU A 116 -11.69 5.15 -2.32
C LEU A 116 -10.26 5.10 -1.75
N ALA A 117 -9.23 5.26 -2.59
CA ALA A 117 -7.87 5.46 -2.14
C ALA A 117 -7.75 6.70 -1.24
N ARG A 118 -6.93 6.61 -0.18
CA ARG A 118 -6.75 7.73 0.76
C ARG A 118 -5.91 8.86 0.19
N TYR A 119 -4.98 8.54 -0.70
CA TYR A 119 -4.06 9.48 -1.30
C TYR A 119 -4.21 9.49 -2.82
N LYS A 120 -3.87 10.62 -3.44
CA LYS A 120 -3.85 10.80 -4.89
C LYS A 120 -2.42 11.15 -5.32
N LEU A 121 -1.96 10.52 -6.39
CA LEU A 121 -0.77 10.89 -7.14
C LEU A 121 -1.24 11.36 -8.52
N GLU A 122 -0.65 12.40 -9.07
CA GLU A 122 -1.11 12.99 -10.34
C GLU A 122 -0.67 12.14 -11.55
N GLY A 123 0.43 11.40 -11.44
CA GLY A 123 0.92 10.58 -12.54
C GLY A 123 2.10 9.69 -12.20
N ALA A 124 2.60 8.98 -13.21
CA ALA A 124 3.69 8.02 -13.06
C ALA A 124 5.01 8.66 -12.59
N SER A 125 5.26 9.94 -12.91
CA SER A 125 6.43 10.69 -12.41
C SER A 125 6.42 10.86 -10.90
N GLU A 126 5.25 11.15 -10.32
CA GLU A 126 5.10 11.25 -8.87
C GLU A 126 5.21 9.88 -8.20
N VAL A 127 4.67 8.82 -8.82
CA VAL A 127 4.86 7.44 -8.35
C VAL A 127 6.36 7.11 -8.29
N ALA A 128 7.11 7.40 -9.35
CA ALA A 128 8.55 7.16 -9.39
C ALA A 128 9.30 7.97 -8.31
N SER A 129 8.95 9.24 -8.15
CA SER A 129 9.55 10.12 -7.14
C SER A 129 9.26 9.64 -5.71
N LEU A 130 8.03 9.21 -5.43
CA LEU A 130 7.63 8.65 -4.15
C LEU A 130 8.46 7.40 -3.82
N LEU A 131 8.52 6.44 -4.75
CA LEU A 131 9.29 5.20 -4.55
C LEU A 131 10.79 5.49 -4.39
N HIS A 132 11.33 6.45 -5.13
CA HIS A 132 12.72 6.88 -5.00
C HIS A 132 13.01 7.50 -3.63
N ASN A 133 12.12 8.37 -3.15
CA ASN A 133 12.27 9.02 -1.84
C ASN A 133 12.15 8.00 -0.70
N LEU A 134 11.24 7.02 -0.80
CA LEU A 134 11.13 5.92 0.17
C LEU A 134 12.41 5.10 0.22
N ALA A 135 12.98 4.75 -0.93
CA ALA A 135 14.23 4.01 -1.01
C ALA A 135 15.44 4.82 -0.49
N SER A 136 15.41 6.15 -0.63
CA SER A 136 16.49 7.04 -0.17
C SER A 136 16.41 7.32 1.33
N ALA A 137 15.19 7.42 1.88
CA ALA A 137 14.96 7.62 3.31
C ALA A 137 15.51 6.44 4.14
N ASP A 138 15.39 5.22 3.64
CA ASP A 138 15.98 4.02 4.26
C ASP A 138 17.50 4.09 4.42
N ARG A 139 18.18 4.85 3.55
CA ARG A 139 19.64 5.00 3.58
C ARG A 139 20.12 6.17 4.45
N GLY A 140 19.22 7.07 4.83
CA GLY A 140 19.54 8.37 5.46
C GLY A 140 19.83 8.34 6.96
N GLU A 141 19.52 7.27 7.68
CA GLU A 141 19.75 7.18 9.14
C GLU A 141 21.17 6.73 9.54
N ARG A 142 22.11 6.61 8.58
CA ARG A 142 23.50 6.21 8.84
C ARG A 142 24.53 7.33 8.63
N ASP A 143 24.23 8.55 9.05
CA ASP A 143 25.28 9.58 9.21
C ASP A 143 25.44 9.97 10.69
N ASP A 144 26.35 9.25 11.35
CA ASP A 144 26.79 9.44 12.73
C ASP A 144 27.85 10.57 12.76
N SER A 145 27.46 11.80 12.41
CA SER A 145 28.33 12.97 12.55
C SER A 145 28.13 13.65 13.91
N ARG A 146 28.62 13.00 14.97
CA ARG A 146 28.82 13.64 16.29
C ARG A 146 29.74 14.86 16.14
N PRO A 147 29.36 16.05 16.61
CA PRO A 147 30.33 17.10 16.86
C PRO A 147 31.14 16.72 18.11
N THR A 148 32.43 16.41 17.94
CA THR A 148 33.35 16.29 19.07
C THR A 148 33.55 17.68 19.67
N LYS A 149 32.84 17.95 20.78
CA LYS A 149 33.24 19.01 21.71
C LYS A 149 34.66 18.70 22.20
N ARG A 150 35.64 19.51 21.79
CA ARG A 150 36.88 19.71 22.56
C ARG A 150 36.83 21.12 23.18
N GLN A 151 36.25 21.18 24.37
CA GLN A 151 36.64 22.09 25.46
C GLN A 151 37.23 21.16 26.53
N LYS A 152 38.28 21.44 27.28
CA LYS A 152 39.20 22.56 27.46
C LYS A 152 40.18 22.00 28.51
N GLU A 153 41.47 22.26 28.45
CA GLU A 153 42.26 22.35 29.69
C GLU A 153 43.50 23.21 29.47
N ASP A 154 43.50 24.30 30.25
CA ASP A 154 44.54 25.32 30.37
C ASP A 154 45.76 24.71 31.06
N HIS A 155 46.99 25.07 30.65
CA HIS A 155 48.13 25.10 31.57
C HIS A 155 48.99 26.33 31.28
N ASP A 156 48.87 27.26 32.22
CA ASP A 156 49.71 28.42 32.47
C ASP A 156 51.12 27.98 32.89
N SER A 157 52.15 28.58 32.29
CA SER A 157 53.39 28.90 32.98
C SER A 157 54.18 29.92 32.17
N GLY A 158 54.24 31.15 32.69
CA GLY A 158 55.23 32.13 32.26
C GLY A 158 56.61 31.84 32.83
N ALA A 159 57.66 32.27 32.11
CA ALA A 159 58.91 32.78 32.69
C ALA A 159 59.71 33.57 31.63
N MET A 160 60.21 34.72 32.07
CA MET A 160 61.11 35.69 31.42
C MET A 160 62.55 35.16 31.28
N SER A 161 63.38 35.98 30.59
CA SER A 161 64.86 36.00 30.42
C SER A 161 65.40 35.19 29.22
N GLU A 162 66.26 35.70 28.34
CA GLU A 162 67.16 36.88 28.34
C GLU A 162 67.05 37.71 27.04
#